data_AF-A0A7S0GLS9-F1
#
_entry.id   AF-A0A7S0GLS9-F1
#
_cell.length_a   1.000
_cell.length_b   1.000
_cell.length_c   1.000
_cell.angle_alpha   90.00
_cell.angle_beta   90.00
_cell.angle_gamma   90.00
#
_symmetry.space_group_name_H-M   'P 1'
#
loop_
_entity.id
_entity.type
_entity.pdbx_description
1 polymer ?
#
loop_
_entity_poly.entity_id
_entity_poly.type
_entity_poly.pdbx_seq_one_letter_code
_entity_poly.pdbx_strand_id
1 'polypeptide(L)'
;SNLTGYINNAKDLLAKSKSGVNPLMGWKPSVPQGMNFEIGTTDYETTEKIGVEQLGKCGFVLTAGGLGERLGYGSIKLKLPTELATETCYLQFYIETILSIQKKYAAPGHKLPLCIMVSGDTNKKTISLLAKNKNFGMDDDQITIVQQGEGVPALVDNDAHFALDTVDRYKLQLKPHGHGDIHALIHSNGVAKKWLKDGIKWTVFFQDTNGLAFHTIALALGVSSKMGLIMNSVCCPRRAKQAIGGIAKLTNEDGEERTINVEY
;
A
#
# COMPACT_ATOMS: atom_id res chain seq x y z
N SER A 1 12.28 -19.61 8.97
CA SER A 1 11.22 -18.65 9.34
C SER A 1 10.63 -19.00 10.71
N ASN A 2 11.46 -18.92 11.74
CA ASN A 2 11.08 -19.13 13.14
C ASN A 2 11.75 -18.03 14.01
N LEU A 3 11.49 -18.01 15.32
CA LEU A 3 12.02 -17.01 16.24
C LEU A 3 13.57 -16.90 16.19
N THR A 4 14.25 -18.02 15.96
CA THR A 4 15.71 -18.07 15.79
C THR A 4 16.16 -17.29 14.56
N GLY A 5 15.48 -17.47 13.42
CA GLY A 5 15.76 -16.68 12.21
C GLY A 5 15.50 -15.19 12.41
N TYR A 6 14.45 -14.84 13.16
CA TYR A 6 14.17 -13.43 13.52
C TYR A 6 15.30 -12.81 14.34
N ILE A 7 15.78 -13.50 15.39
CA ILE A 7 16.89 -13.03 16.22
C ILE A 7 18.18 -12.88 15.41
N ASN A 8 18.50 -13.85 14.55
CA ASN A 8 19.70 -13.79 13.73
C ASN A 8 19.68 -12.58 12.79
N ASN A 9 18.54 -12.33 12.14
CA ASN A 9 18.36 -11.13 11.31
C ASN A 9 18.44 -9.84 12.14
N ALA A 10 17.82 -9.81 13.32
CA ALA A 10 17.88 -8.65 14.20
C ALA A 10 19.31 -8.31 14.62
N LYS A 11 20.09 -9.31 15.03
CA LYS A 11 21.50 -9.13 15.41
C LYS A 11 22.34 -8.59 14.25
N ASP A 12 22.14 -9.14 13.05
CA ASP A 12 22.83 -8.66 11.84
C ASP A 12 22.47 -7.19 11.52
N LEU A 13 21.18 -6.86 11.55
CA LEU A 13 20.70 -5.49 11.29
C LEU A 13 21.20 -4.48 12.35
N LEU A 14 21.18 -4.85 13.63
CA LEU A 14 21.68 -4.02 14.73
C LEU A 14 23.19 -3.82 14.62
N ALA A 15 23.95 -4.87 14.31
CA ALA A 15 25.39 -4.77 14.08
C ALA A 15 25.71 -3.82 12.92
N LYS A 16 25.03 -4.00 11.77
CA LYS A 16 25.17 -3.12 10.59
C LYS A 16 24.84 -1.67 10.92
N SER A 17 23.72 -1.43 11.61
CA SER A 17 23.29 -0.10 12.05
C SER A 17 24.34 0.56 12.96
N LYS A 18 24.84 -0.17 13.97
CA LYS A 18 25.90 0.31 14.88
C LYS A 18 27.18 0.68 14.15
N SER A 19 27.56 -0.10 13.14
CA SER A 19 28.75 0.16 12.31
C SER A 19 28.54 1.24 11.24
N GLY A 20 27.36 1.84 11.13
CA GLY A 20 27.05 2.84 10.10
C GLY A 20 27.16 2.27 8.68
N VAL A 21 26.99 0.96 8.51
CA VAL A 21 27.04 0.32 7.19
C VAL A 21 25.90 0.88 6.36
N ASN A 22 26.24 1.61 5.30
CA ASN A 22 25.26 2.06 4.34
C ASN A 22 24.90 0.86 3.44
N PRO A 23 23.64 0.35 3.48
CA PRO A 23 23.23 -0.78 2.66
C PRO A 23 23.27 -0.48 1.16
N LEU A 24 23.34 0.82 0.80
CA LEU A 24 23.45 1.32 -0.57
C LEU A 24 24.89 1.80 -0.90
N MET A 25 25.89 1.46 -0.08
CA MET A 25 27.29 1.71 -0.42
C MET A 25 27.64 0.98 -1.72
N GLY A 26 28.31 1.67 -2.66
CA GLY A 26 28.62 1.15 -4.00
C GLY A 26 27.50 1.37 -5.04
N TRP A 27 26.28 1.70 -4.60
CA TRP A 27 25.18 1.99 -5.51
C TRP A 27 25.19 3.46 -5.95
N LYS A 28 25.11 3.68 -7.27
CA LYS A 28 25.01 5.02 -7.86
C LYS A 28 23.55 5.32 -8.21
N PRO A 29 22.96 6.39 -7.65
CA PRO A 29 21.60 6.77 -7.95
C PRO A 29 21.51 7.52 -9.28
N SER A 30 20.43 7.27 -10.01
CA SER A 30 20.05 7.96 -11.25
C SER A 30 18.53 8.11 -11.31
N VAL A 31 18.05 8.97 -12.21
CA VAL A 31 16.61 9.16 -12.44
C VAL A 31 16.06 7.90 -13.11
N PRO A 32 15.05 7.24 -12.53
CA PRO A 32 14.44 6.07 -13.15
C PRO A 32 13.69 6.45 -14.43
N GLN A 33 13.43 5.45 -15.27
CA GLN A 33 12.54 5.63 -16.42
C GLN A 33 11.14 6.02 -15.93
N GLY A 34 10.57 7.06 -16.54
CA GLY A 34 9.24 7.56 -16.17
C GLY A 34 8.75 8.59 -17.16
N MET A 35 7.51 9.04 -16.96
CA MET A 35 6.87 10.08 -17.76
C MET A 35 6.32 11.15 -16.84
N ASN A 36 6.46 12.41 -17.24
CA ASN A 36 5.83 13.56 -16.59
C ASN A 36 4.79 14.12 -17.54
N PHE A 37 3.66 14.57 -17.00
CA PHE A 37 2.56 15.10 -17.80
C PHE A 37 2.11 16.44 -17.28
N GLU A 38 1.73 17.30 -18.21
CA GLU A 38 0.96 18.51 -17.97
C GLU A 38 -0.49 18.24 -18.39
N ILE A 39 -1.44 18.59 -17.50
CA ILE A 39 -2.86 18.33 -17.71
C ILE A 39 -3.35 19.12 -18.93
N GLY A 40 -4.13 18.47 -19.79
CA GLY A 40 -4.69 19.09 -21.00
C GLY A 40 -3.78 19.05 -22.23
N THR A 41 -2.60 18.41 -22.13
CA THR A 41 -1.75 18.14 -23.30
C THR A 41 -2.24 16.90 -24.06
N THR A 42 -1.99 16.87 -25.38
CA THR A 42 -2.29 15.68 -26.21
C THR A 42 -1.63 14.42 -25.68
N ASP A 43 -0.40 14.52 -25.16
CA ASP A 43 0.31 13.37 -24.58
C ASP A 43 -0.37 12.86 -23.31
N TYR A 44 -0.89 13.75 -22.46
CA TYR A 44 -1.72 13.37 -21.31
C TYR A 44 -2.98 12.63 -21.78
N GLU A 45 -3.76 13.23 -22.68
CA GLU A 45 -5.05 12.69 -23.12
C GLU A 45 -4.90 11.34 -23.81
N THR A 46 -3.93 11.20 -24.71
CA THR A 46 -3.67 9.96 -25.43
C THR A 46 -3.17 8.85 -24.49
N THR A 47 -2.33 9.18 -23.52
CA THR A 47 -1.85 8.20 -22.53
C THR A 47 -2.95 7.80 -21.56
N GLU A 48 -3.75 8.75 -21.07
CA GLU A 48 -4.89 8.48 -20.20
C GLU A 48 -5.92 7.58 -20.90
N LYS A 49 -6.19 7.82 -22.19
CA LYS A 49 -7.10 6.99 -22.99
C LYS A 49 -6.66 5.52 -23.05
N ILE A 50 -5.36 5.24 -23.21
CA ILE A 50 -4.82 3.87 -23.13
C ILE A 50 -5.11 3.25 -21.75
N GLY A 51 -4.92 4.04 -20.69
CA GLY A 51 -5.15 3.59 -19.33
C GLY A 51 -6.61 3.36 -18.97
N VAL A 52 -7.52 4.16 -19.53
CA VAL A 52 -8.98 3.97 -19.37
C VAL A 52 -9.41 2.58 -19.82
N GLU A 53 -8.85 2.05 -20.90
CA GLU A 53 -9.12 0.68 -21.39
C GLU A 53 -8.67 -0.43 -20.42
N GLN A 54 -7.82 -0.09 -19.44
CA GLN A 54 -7.29 -1.01 -18.44
C GLN A 54 -8.03 -0.95 -17.10
N LEU A 55 -8.80 0.11 -16.83
CA LEU A 55 -9.47 0.35 -15.55
C LEU A 55 -10.42 -0.79 -15.15
N GLY A 56 -11.12 -1.38 -16.13
CA GLY A 56 -12.01 -2.51 -15.91
C GLY A 56 -11.32 -3.84 -15.59
N LYS A 57 -10.00 -3.86 -15.41
CA LYS A 57 -9.17 -5.05 -15.15
C LYS A 57 -8.32 -4.89 -13.89
N CYS A 58 -8.74 -4.01 -12.97
CA CYS A 58 -8.01 -3.65 -11.76
C CYS A 58 -8.56 -4.34 -10.51
N GLY A 59 -7.65 -4.82 -9.65
CA GLY A 59 -7.91 -5.13 -8.25
C GLY A 59 -7.30 -4.06 -7.35
N PHE A 60 -7.99 -3.74 -6.26
CA PHE A 60 -7.67 -2.59 -5.42
C PHE A 60 -7.20 -3.06 -4.04
N VAL A 61 -6.04 -2.62 -3.58
CA VAL A 61 -5.47 -3.00 -2.29
C VAL A 61 -5.31 -1.76 -1.41
N LEU A 62 -6.08 -1.71 -0.34
CA LEU A 62 -6.09 -0.64 0.66
C LEU A 62 -5.31 -1.08 1.90
N THR A 63 -4.26 -0.35 2.25
CA THR A 63 -3.55 -0.56 3.53
C THR A 63 -4.07 0.37 4.62
N ALA A 64 -4.87 -0.16 5.54
CA ALA A 64 -5.60 0.59 6.58
C ALA A 64 -5.32 0.07 8.00
N GLY A 65 -4.05 -0.17 8.32
CA GLY A 65 -3.62 -0.64 9.64
C GLY A 65 -3.54 0.46 10.73
N GLY A 66 -3.64 1.74 10.36
CA GLY A 66 -3.41 2.87 11.26
C GLY A 66 -4.66 3.50 11.88
N LEU A 67 -4.54 3.92 13.14
CA LEU A 67 -5.52 4.77 13.82
C LEU A 67 -5.28 6.27 13.51
N GLY A 68 -6.31 7.09 13.74
CA GLY A 68 -6.28 8.54 13.56
C GLY A 68 -5.74 9.34 14.76
N GLU A 69 -5.13 8.68 15.75
CA GLU A 69 -4.79 9.31 17.04
C GLU A 69 -3.84 10.50 16.93
N ARG A 70 -2.84 10.42 16.05
CA ARG A 70 -1.93 11.55 15.77
C ARG A 70 -2.65 12.76 15.17
N LEU A 71 -3.82 12.55 14.56
CA LEU A 71 -4.69 13.61 14.04
C LEU A 71 -5.72 14.09 15.09
N GLY A 72 -5.67 13.57 16.32
CA GLY A 72 -6.69 13.84 17.35
C GLY A 72 -8.01 13.10 17.12
N TYR A 73 -8.02 12.06 16.28
CA TYR A 73 -9.24 11.32 15.91
C TYR A 73 -9.27 9.92 16.53
N GLY A 74 -10.19 9.67 17.48
CA GLY A 74 -10.29 8.43 18.26
C GLY A 74 -10.85 7.20 17.51
N SER A 75 -10.92 7.25 16.19
CA SER A 75 -11.44 6.17 15.34
C SER A 75 -10.47 5.85 14.19
N ILE A 76 -10.80 4.85 13.39
CA ILE A 76 -10.03 4.50 12.19
C ILE A 76 -10.03 5.67 11.21
N LYS A 77 -8.90 5.93 10.56
CA LYS A 77 -8.76 7.00 9.57
C LYS A 77 -9.73 6.87 8.41
N LEU A 78 -10.11 5.64 8.06
CA LEU A 78 -11.11 5.36 7.02
C LEU A 78 -12.49 5.99 7.27
N LYS A 79 -12.79 6.34 8.53
CA LYS A 79 -14.03 7.02 8.93
C LYS A 79 -13.92 8.55 8.86
N LEU A 80 -12.71 9.10 8.64
CA LEU A 80 -12.56 10.54 8.45
C LEU A 80 -13.33 10.97 7.19
N PRO A 81 -14.02 12.13 7.24
CA PRO A 81 -14.65 12.69 6.06
C PRO A 81 -13.59 13.15 5.06
N THR A 82 -13.84 12.93 3.77
CA THR A 82 -12.99 13.44 2.69
C THR A 82 -13.16 14.94 2.50
N GLU A 83 -14.34 15.46 2.87
CA GLU A 83 -14.74 16.86 2.81
C GLU A 83 -15.93 17.11 3.78
N LEU A 84 -16.26 18.37 4.07
CA LEU A 84 -17.23 18.74 5.12
C LEU A 84 -18.66 19.01 4.63
N ALA A 85 -18.90 19.10 3.32
CA ALA A 85 -20.21 19.37 2.77
C ALA A 85 -21.12 18.13 2.79
N THR A 86 -20.61 16.95 2.43
CA THR A 86 -21.36 15.69 2.51
C THR A 86 -20.90 14.76 3.63
N GLU A 87 -19.73 15.04 4.21
CA GLU A 87 -19.08 14.22 5.24
C GLU A 87 -18.85 12.76 4.80
N THR A 88 -18.74 12.53 3.49
CA THR A 88 -18.47 11.22 2.92
C THR A 88 -17.14 10.71 3.47
N CYS A 89 -17.15 9.56 4.13
CA CYS A 89 -15.93 8.99 4.70
C CYS A 89 -15.01 8.41 3.60
N TYR A 90 -13.71 8.33 3.87
CA TYR A 90 -12.74 7.77 2.91
C TYR A 90 -13.13 6.37 2.43
N LEU A 91 -13.59 5.48 3.32
CA LEU A 91 -13.98 4.13 2.90
C LEU A 91 -15.14 4.12 1.90
N GLN A 92 -16.15 4.97 2.14
CA GLN A 92 -17.27 5.16 1.23
C GLN A 92 -16.78 5.71 -0.11
N PHE A 93 -15.99 6.78 -0.08
CA PHE A 93 -15.42 7.39 -1.29
C PHE A 93 -14.67 6.37 -2.15
N TYR A 94 -13.82 5.55 -1.54
CA TYR A 94 -13.07 4.52 -2.27
C TYR A 94 -13.97 3.46 -2.89
N ILE A 95 -14.93 2.93 -2.12
CA ILE A 95 -15.84 1.89 -2.60
C ILE A 95 -16.71 2.42 -3.74
N GLU A 96 -17.32 3.60 -3.59
CA GLU A 96 -18.17 4.20 -4.61
C GLU A 96 -17.38 4.54 -5.88
N THR A 97 -16.12 4.97 -5.74
CA THR A 97 -15.23 5.19 -6.88
C THR A 97 -14.93 3.88 -7.62
N ILE A 98 -14.61 2.80 -6.89
CA ILE A 98 -14.37 1.48 -7.50
C ILE A 98 -15.62 0.96 -8.22
N LEU A 99 -16.80 1.08 -7.60
CA LEU A 99 -18.07 0.68 -8.23
C LEU A 99 -18.39 1.53 -9.47
N SER A 100 -18.06 2.82 -9.45
CA SER A 100 -18.21 3.70 -10.61
C SER A 100 -17.28 3.28 -11.75
N ILE A 101 -16.02 2.93 -11.44
CA ILE A 101 -15.06 2.39 -12.40
C ILE A 101 -15.58 1.06 -12.96
N GLN A 102 -16.03 0.15 -12.10
CA GLN A 102 -16.62 -1.13 -12.49
C GLN A 102 -17.78 -0.94 -13.46
N LYS A 103 -18.77 -0.13 -13.09
CA LYS A 103 -19.96 0.14 -13.90
C LYS A 103 -19.62 0.69 -15.28
N LYS A 104 -18.59 1.55 -15.38
CA LYS A 104 -18.26 2.27 -16.61
C LYS A 104 -17.28 1.54 -17.51
N TYR A 105 -16.36 0.75 -16.95
CA TYR A 105 -15.20 0.22 -17.69
C TYR A 105 -15.02 -1.29 -17.59
N ALA A 106 -15.64 -1.98 -16.63
CA ALA A 106 -15.56 -3.43 -16.55
C ALA A 106 -16.47 -4.09 -17.60
N ALA A 107 -16.09 -5.29 -18.05
CA ALA A 107 -16.97 -6.09 -18.90
C ALA A 107 -18.26 -6.46 -18.15
N PRO A 108 -19.39 -6.67 -18.84
CA PRO A 108 -20.63 -7.09 -18.21
C PRO A 108 -20.44 -8.32 -17.31
N GLY A 109 -20.90 -8.23 -16.06
CA GLY A 109 -20.73 -9.31 -15.06
C GLY A 109 -19.34 -9.40 -14.42
N HIS A 110 -18.37 -8.60 -14.86
CA HIS A 110 -17.04 -8.55 -14.24
C HIS A 110 -17.03 -7.58 -13.06
N LYS A 111 -16.58 -8.08 -11.90
CA LYS A 111 -16.53 -7.34 -10.64
C LYS A 111 -15.10 -6.96 -10.30
N LEU A 112 -14.87 -5.71 -9.91
CA LEU A 112 -13.56 -5.22 -9.49
C LEU A 112 -13.39 -5.46 -7.97
N PRO A 113 -12.39 -6.25 -7.54
CA PRO A 113 -12.26 -6.62 -6.14
C PRO A 113 -11.49 -5.58 -5.33
N LEU A 114 -11.80 -5.53 -4.03
CA LEU A 114 -11.13 -4.70 -3.02
C LEU A 114 -10.57 -5.58 -1.89
N CYS A 115 -9.27 -5.55 -1.68
CA CYS A 115 -8.61 -6.13 -0.52
C CYS A 115 -8.28 -5.02 0.49
N ILE A 116 -8.72 -5.16 1.74
CA ILE A 116 -8.43 -4.19 2.80
C ILE A 116 -7.55 -4.87 3.85
N MET A 117 -6.34 -4.37 4.01
CA MET A 117 -5.47 -4.77 5.12
C MET A 117 -5.79 -3.96 6.37
N VAL A 118 -6.07 -4.66 7.45
CA VAL A 118 -6.38 -4.11 8.78
C VAL A 118 -5.38 -4.61 9.82
N SER A 119 -5.27 -3.90 10.94
CA SER A 119 -4.53 -4.34 12.12
C SER A 119 -5.50 -4.86 13.20
N GLY A 120 -4.98 -5.37 14.31
CA GLY A 120 -5.81 -5.71 15.48
C GLY A 120 -6.67 -4.52 15.96
N ASP A 121 -6.13 -3.31 15.87
CA ASP A 121 -6.80 -2.08 16.31
C ASP A 121 -7.88 -1.59 15.33
N THR A 122 -7.69 -1.83 14.03
CA THR A 122 -8.61 -1.32 13.00
C THR A 122 -9.65 -2.34 12.56
N ASN A 123 -9.40 -3.65 12.71
CA ASN A 123 -10.24 -4.70 12.14
C ASN A 123 -11.72 -4.60 12.55
N LYS A 124 -12.02 -4.65 13.86
CA LYS A 124 -13.41 -4.60 14.36
C LYS A 124 -14.15 -3.34 13.90
N LYS A 125 -13.47 -2.20 13.90
CA LYS A 125 -14.03 -0.90 13.49
C LYS A 125 -14.29 -0.86 11.99
N THR A 126 -13.40 -1.40 11.16
CA THR A 126 -13.55 -1.48 9.70
C THR A 126 -14.71 -2.40 9.32
N ILE A 127 -14.78 -3.61 9.89
CA ILE A 127 -15.89 -4.54 9.65
C ILE A 127 -17.24 -3.92 10.09
N SER A 128 -17.27 -3.28 11.26
CA SER A 128 -18.48 -2.61 11.74
C SER A 128 -18.92 -1.46 10.82
N LEU A 129 -17.98 -0.67 10.29
CA LEU A 129 -18.27 0.41 9.36
C LEU A 129 -18.85 -0.10 8.04
N LEU A 130 -18.29 -1.18 7.48
CA LEU A 130 -18.81 -1.84 6.29
C LEU A 130 -20.21 -2.40 6.53
N ALA A 131 -20.40 -3.21 7.57
CA ALA A 131 -21.67 -3.87 7.87
C ALA A 131 -22.80 -2.85 8.13
N LYS A 132 -22.52 -1.79 8.91
CA LYS A 132 -23.50 -0.73 9.20
C LYS A 132 -24.02 -0.05 7.95
N ASN A 133 -23.18 0.06 6.91
CA ASN A 133 -23.50 0.75 5.67
C ASN A 133 -23.73 -0.21 4.50
N LYS A 134 -23.94 -1.51 4.75
CA LYS A 134 -24.14 -2.54 3.71
C LYS A 134 -23.06 -2.48 2.62
N ASN A 135 -21.80 -2.43 3.06
CA ASN A 135 -20.60 -2.28 2.23
C ASN A 135 -20.65 -1.11 1.24
N PHE A 136 -21.44 -0.07 1.53
CA PHE A 136 -21.65 1.07 0.62
C PHE A 136 -22.08 0.64 -0.80
N GLY A 137 -22.81 -0.48 -0.90
CA GLY A 137 -23.31 -1.03 -2.16
C GLY A 137 -22.37 -1.99 -2.90
N MET A 138 -21.17 -2.27 -2.38
CA MET A 138 -20.28 -3.29 -2.95
C MET A 138 -20.65 -4.70 -2.46
N ASP A 139 -20.69 -5.67 -3.37
CA ASP A 139 -21.07 -7.04 -3.02
C ASP A 139 -20.07 -7.67 -2.04
N ASP A 140 -20.57 -8.52 -1.14
CA ASP A 140 -19.75 -9.18 -0.09
C ASP A 140 -18.58 -9.99 -0.67
N ASP A 141 -18.75 -10.57 -1.86
CA ASP A 141 -17.73 -11.38 -2.55
C ASP A 141 -16.61 -10.55 -3.21
N GLN A 142 -16.78 -9.23 -3.30
CA GLN A 142 -15.78 -8.30 -3.84
C GLN A 142 -14.80 -7.82 -2.77
N ILE A 143 -15.18 -7.83 -1.49
CA ILE A 143 -14.37 -7.32 -0.40
C ILE A 143 -13.67 -8.46 0.30
N THR A 144 -12.34 -8.40 0.40
CA THR A 144 -11.54 -9.31 1.21
C THR A 144 -10.83 -8.54 2.31
N ILE A 145 -11.10 -8.88 3.57
CA ILE A 145 -10.36 -8.35 4.71
C ILE A 145 -9.17 -9.27 4.99
N VAL A 146 -7.96 -8.72 5.00
CA VAL A 146 -6.76 -9.42 5.47
C VAL A 146 -6.23 -8.72 6.71
N GLN A 147 -5.89 -9.45 7.75
CA GLN A 147 -5.43 -8.86 9.00
C GLN A 147 -3.93 -9.09 9.19
N GLN A 148 -3.21 -8.04 9.55
CA GLN A 148 -1.82 -8.14 10.01
C GLN A 148 -1.74 -8.92 11.33
N GLY A 149 -0.64 -9.63 11.55
CA GLY A 149 -0.40 -10.30 12.82
C GLY A 149 -0.36 -9.31 13.99
N GLU A 150 -0.30 -9.83 15.21
CA GLU A 150 -0.18 -9.02 16.44
C GLU A 150 1.11 -8.18 16.51
N GLY A 151 2.03 -8.43 15.58
CA GLY A 151 3.28 -7.71 15.43
C GLY A 151 4.47 -8.66 15.41
N VAL A 152 5.66 -8.08 15.45
CA VAL A 152 6.91 -8.79 15.69
C VAL A 152 7.46 -8.45 17.07
N PRO A 153 8.21 -9.35 17.71
CA PRO A 153 8.80 -9.09 19.03
C PRO A 153 9.66 -7.82 19.02
N ALA A 154 9.41 -6.91 19.96
CA ALA A 154 10.27 -5.75 20.17
C ALA A 154 11.59 -6.18 20.83
N LEU A 155 12.65 -5.41 20.58
CA LEU A 155 13.97 -5.66 21.13
C LEU A 155 14.29 -4.57 22.17
N VAL A 156 14.84 -4.97 23.32
CA VAL A 156 15.17 -4.05 24.42
C VAL A 156 16.58 -3.46 24.30
N ASP A 157 17.48 -4.16 23.59
CA ASP A 157 18.88 -3.77 23.46
C ASP A 157 19.53 -4.21 22.13
N ASN A 158 20.81 -3.83 21.97
CA ASN A 158 21.62 -4.13 20.80
C ASN A 158 22.05 -5.60 20.69
N ASP A 159 21.85 -6.40 21.74
CA ASP A 159 22.11 -7.84 21.74
C ASP A 159 20.87 -8.63 21.26
N ALA A 160 19.82 -7.91 20.84
CA ALA A 160 18.54 -8.42 20.35
C ALA A 160 17.79 -9.26 21.40
N HIS A 161 17.91 -8.92 22.68
CA HIS A 161 17.02 -9.49 23.69
C HIS A 161 15.58 -9.00 23.47
N PHE A 162 14.61 -9.89 23.66
CA PHE A 162 13.21 -9.51 23.52
C PHE A 162 12.74 -8.63 24.68
N ALA A 163 11.99 -7.60 24.33
CA ALA A 163 11.24 -6.84 25.30
C ALA A 163 10.03 -7.66 25.80
N LEU A 164 9.82 -7.66 27.10
CA LEU A 164 8.65 -8.25 27.74
C LEU A 164 7.56 -7.18 27.89
N ASP A 165 6.31 -7.62 27.91
CA ASP A 165 5.17 -6.73 28.16
C ASP A 165 5.28 -6.09 29.56
N THR A 166 4.88 -4.82 29.68
CA THR A 166 5.02 -4.04 30.91
C THR A 166 4.00 -4.43 31.98
N VAL A 167 2.94 -5.15 31.62
CA VAL A 167 1.87 -5.61 32.51
C VAL A 167 2.00 -7.11 32.79
N ASP A 168 2.28 -7.92 31.77
CA ASP A 168 2.46 -9.38 31.88
C ASP A 168 3.88 -9.81 31.49
N ARG A 169 4.74 -10.04 32.49
CA ARG A 169 6.14 -10.43 32.29
C ARG A 169 6.35 -11.76 31.55
N TYR A 170 5.30 -12.57 31.34
CA TYR A 170 5.38 -13.82 30.58
C TYR A 170 4.98 -13.65 29.11
N LYS A 171 4.66 -12.42 28.69
CA LYS A 171 4.36 -12.08 27.30
C LYS A 171 5.46 -11.23 26.69
N LEU A 172 5.69 -11.42 25.39
CA LEU A 172 6.55 -10.56 24.61
C LEU A 172 5.82 -9.25 24.28
N GLN A 173 6.53 -8.14 24.36
CA GLN A 173 6.06 -6.89 23.77
C GLN A 173 6.15 -7.00 22.25
N LEU A 174 5.04 -6.74 21.56
CA LEU A 174 4.97 -6.79 20.09
C LEU A 174 4.84 -5.38 19.51
N LYS A 175 5.40 -5.17 18.32
CA LYS A 175 5.20 -3.94 17.54
C LYS A 175 4.77 -4.26 16.10
N PRO A 176 4.00 -3.38 15.45
CA PRO A 176 3.62 -3.57 14.05
C PRO A 176 4.84 -3.74 13.14
N HIS A 177 4.77 -4.67 12.20
CA HIS A 177 5.85 -4.95 11.24
C HIS A 177 5.84 -4.00 10.02
N GLY A 178 4.93 -3.02 10.02
CA GLY A 178 4.78 -2.02 8.95
C GLY A 178 3.80 -2.46 7.85
N HIS A 179 3.56 -1.60 6.86
CA HIS A 179 2.59 -1.90 5.80
C HIS A 179 3.08 -2.95 4.78
N GLY A 180 4.37 -3.35 4.83
CA GLY A 180 4.95 -4.36 3.94
C GLY A 180 4.34 -5.76 4.08
N ASP A 181 3.66 -6.05 5.20
CA ASP A 181 2.95 -7.32 5.42
C ASP A 181 1.89 -7.60 4.36
N ILE A 182 1.37 -6.55 3.71
CA ILE A 182 0.32 -6.69 2.69
C ILE A 182 0.70 -7.74 1.64
N HIS A 183 1.95 -7.75 1.18
CA HIS A 183 2.40 -8.67 0.13
C HIS A 183 2.36 -10.13 0.57
N ALA A 184 2.77 -10.40 1.81
CA ALA A 184 2.67 -11.73 2.40
C ALA A 184 1.20 -12.13 2.62
N LEU A 185 0.37 -11.20 3.09
CA LEU A 185 -1.04 -11.43 3.37
C LEU A 185 -1.86 -11.72 2.11
N ILE A 186 -1.64 -10.98 1.01
CA ILE A 186 -2.35 -11.26 -0.25
C ILE A 186 -1.95 -12.61 -0.86
N HIS A 187 -0.73 -13.07 -0.59
CA HIS A 187 -0.25 -14.38 -1.02
C HIS A 187 -0.84 -15.50 -0.14
N SER A 188 -0.69 -15.41 1.18
CA SER A 188 -1.11 -16.45 2.13
C SER A 188 -2.63 -16.63 2.18
N ASN A 189 -3.40 -15.56 2.00
CA ASN A 189 -4.87 -15.60 1.92
C ASN A 189 -5.38 -15.93 0.51
N GLY A 190 -4.49 -16.21 -0.45
CA GLY A 190 -4.88 -16.59 -1.82
C GLY A 190 -5.52 -15.47 -2.64
N VAL A 191 -5.47 -14.22 -2.19
CA VAL A 191 -6.06 -13.05 -2.87
C VAL A 191 -5.48 -12.90 -4.28
N ALA A 192 -4.14 -12.89 -4.38
CA ALA A 192 -3.47 -12.74 -5.68
C ALA A 192 -3.81 -13.88 -6.64
N LYS A 193 -3.88 -15.12 -6.14
CA LYS A 193 -4.24 -16.30 -6.93
C LYS A 193 -5.69 -16.24 -7.41
N LYS A 194 -6.62 -15.81 -6.55
CA LYS A 194 -8.03 -15.61 -6.89
C LYS A 194 -8.17 -14.53 -7.96
N TRP A 195 -7.55 -13.37 -7.77
CA TRP A 195 -7.64 -12.25 -8.71
C TRP A 195 -7.09 -12.60 -10.09
N LEU A 196 -5.97 -13.34 -10.14
CA LEU A 196 -5.44 -13.84 -11.41
C LEU A 196 -6.45 -14.76 -12.13
N LYS A 197 -7.09 -15.67 -11.39
CA LYS A 197 -8.14 -16.56 -11.94
C LYS A 197 -9.36 -15.76 -12.44
N ASP A 198 -9.72 -14.70 -11.73
CA ASP A 198 -10.86 -13.84 -12.04
C ASP A 198 -10.57 -12.91 -13.23
N GLY A 199 -9.34 -12.86 -13.74
CA GLY A 199 -8.97 -12.05 -14.91
C GLY A 199 -8.48 -10.64 -14.58
N ILE A 200 -8.15 -10.37 -13.32
CA ILE A 200 -7.52 -9.11 -12.90
C ILE A 200 -6.10 -9.04 -13.46
N LYS A 201 -5.81 -7.96 -14.17
CA LYS A 201 -4.50 -7.70 -14.80
C LYS A 201 -3.63 -6.79 -13.95
N TRP A 202 -4.23 -5.79 -13.30
CA TRP A 202 -3.52 -4.74 -12.59
C TRP A 202 -3.91 -4.72 -11.12
N THR A 203 -2.92 -4.53 -10.23
CA THR A 203 -3.18 -4.30 -8.81
C THR A 203 -2.78 -2.88 -8.44
N VAL A 204 -3.73 -2.12 -7.87
CA VAL A 204 -3.52 -0.75 -7.42
C VAL A 204 -3.42 -0.74 -5.90
N PHE A 205 -2.23 -0.42 -5.37
CA PHE A 205 -2.02 -0.23 -3.93
C PHE A 205 -2.22 1.24 -3.57
N PHE A 206 -2.99 1.53 -2.52
CA PHE A 206 -3.25 2.89 -2.06
C PHE A 206 -3.38 2.97 -0.52
N GLN A 207 -3.17 4.18 -0.01
CA GLN A 207 -3.14 4.48 1.43
C GLN A 207 -4.48 5.03 1.93
N ASP A 208 -4.66 4.96 3.25
CA ASP A 208 -5.91 5.21 3.98
C ASP A 208 -6.58 6.58 3.78
N THR A 209 -5.82 7.67 3.57
CA THR A 209 -6.36 9.03 3.52
C THR A 209 -5.89 9.87 2.32
N ASN A 210 -5.68 9.24 1.15
CA ASN A 210 -5.38 9.94 -0.10
C ASN A 210 -6.45 9.65 -1.16
N GLY A 211 -7.52 10.44 -1.19
CA GLY A 211 -8.60 10.30 -2.17
C GLY A 211 -8.17 10.73 -3.58
N LEU A 212 -7.34 11.77 -3.67
CA LEU A 212 -6.90 12.36 -4.94
C LEU A 212 -6.07 11.40 -5.80
N ALA A 213 -5.42 10.41 -5.19
CA ALA A 213 -4.67 9.38 -5.92
C ALA A 213 -5.52 8.66 -6.98
N PHE A 214 -6.84 8.54 -6.78
CA PHE A 214 -7.72 7.85 -7.73
C PHE A 214 -7.82 8.56 -9.09
N HIS A 215 -7.59 9.87 -9.15
CA HIS A 215 -7.55 10.60 -10.42
C HIS A 215 -6.34 10.23 -11.29
N THR A 216 -5.29 9.68 -10.68
CA THR A 216 -4.05 9.33 -11.39
C THR A 216 -4.05 7.91 -11.96
N ILE A 217 -5.02 7.07 -11.57
CA ILE A 217 -5.01 5.63 -11.88
C ILE A 217 -5.03 5.38 -13.38
N ALA A 218 -5.92 6.06 -14.12
CA ALA A 218 -6.01 5.90 -15.56
C ALA A 218 -4.66 6.24 -16.23
N LEU A 219 -4.12 7.43 -15.95
CA LEU A 219 -2.82 7.83 -16.49
C LEU A 219 -1.69 6.85 -16.12
N ALA A 220 -1.62 6.41 -14.86
CA ALA A 220 -0.61 5.45 -14.39
C ALA A 220 -0.70 4.09 -15.11
N LEU A 221 -1.91 3.60 -15.37
CA LEU A 221 -2.13 2.37 -16.17
C LEU A 221 -1.76 2.58 -17.64
N GLY A 222 -2.00 3.77 -18.18
CA GLY A 222 -1.61 4.15 -19.54
C GLY A 222 -0.11 4.12 -19.72
N VAL A 223 0.63 4.77 -18.81
CA VAL A 223 2.10 4.73 -18.74
C VAL A 223 2.60 3.29 -18.63
N SER A 224 2.04 2.51 -17.70
CA SER A 224 2.45 1.11 -17.47
C SER A 224 2.24 0.25 -18.70
N SER A 225 1.13 0.45 -19.42
CA SER A 225 0.81 -0.30 -20.65
C SER A 225 1.71 0.12 -21.81
N LYS A 226 1.94 1.42 -21.99
CA LYS A 226 2.78 1.98 -23.07
C LYS A 226 4.24 1.57 -22.94
N MET A 227 4.75 1.49 -21.71
CA MET A 227 6.15 1.19 -21.41
C MET A 227 6.41 -0.28 -21.04
N GLY A 228 5.36 -1.10 -20.89
CA GLY A 228 5.50 -2.50 -20.47
C GLY A 228 5.99 -2.67 -19.03
N LEU A 229 5.60 -1.78 -18.10
CA LEU A 229 6.07 -1.81 -16.71
C LEU A 229 5.39 -2.91 -15.90
N ILE A 230 6.18 -3.65 -15.13
CA ILE A 230 5.69 -4.62 -14.14
C ILE A 230 5.29 -3.96 -12.80
N MET A 231 5.84 -2.77 -12.52
CA MET A 231 5.55 -1.96 -11.34
C MET A 231 5.72 -0.49 -11.71
N ASN A 232 4.79 0.34 -11.26
CA ASN A 232 4.81 1.79 -11.50
C ASN A 232 4.50 2.51 -10.19
N SER A 233 5.31 3.53 -9.86
CA SER A 233 5.10 4.38 -8.68
C SER A 233 4.61 5.75 -9.14
N VAL A 234 3.46 6.18 -8.62
CA VAL A 234 2.95 7.53 -8.86
C VAL A 234 3.73 8.50 -7.97
N CYS A 235 4.40 9.47 -8.60
CA CYS A 235 5.28 10.41 -7.93
C CYS A 235 4.73 11.84 -8.03
N CYS A 236 5.17 12.70 -7.12
CA CYS A 236 5.03 14.15 -7.24
C CYS A 236 6.40 14.83 -7.11
N PRO A 237 6.56 16.07 -7.61
CA PRO A 237 7.78 16.83 -7.40
C PRO A 237 8.08 17.00 -5.91
N ARG A 238 9.19 16.40 -5.46
CA ARG A 238 9.64 16.46 -4.06
C ARG A 238 10.47 17.71 -3.82
N ARG A 239 10.15 18.45 -2.75
CA ARG A 239 10.98 19.52 -2.20
C ARG A 239 11.87 18.99 -1.08
N ALA A 240 13.07 19.56 -0.94
CA ALA A 240 13.97 19.20 0.15
C ALA A 240 13.27 19.31 1.52
N LYS A 241 13.59 18.38 2.43
CA LYS A 241 13.00 18.25 3.79
C LYS A 241 11.54 17.81 3.86
N GLN A 242 10.91 17.43 2.75
CA GLN A 242 9.61 16.74 2.81
C GLN A 242 9.80 15.30 3.28
N ALA A 243 8.93 14.85 4.19
CA ALA A 243 8.88 13.49 4.74
C ALA A 243 8.23 12.50 3.76
N ILE A 244 8.77 12.46 2.53
CA ILE A 244 8.43 11.51 1.48
C ILE A 244 9.73 11.02 0.84
N GLY A 245 9.82 9.74 0.53
CA GLY A 245 10.96 9.16 -0.16
C GLY A 245 11.08 9.65 -1.60
N GLY A 246 12.25 9.38 -2.21
CA GLY A 246 12.50 9.62 -3.63
C GLY A 246 12.64 8.30 -4.37
N ILE A 247 11.98 8.15 -5.52
CA ILE A 247 12.20 7.00 -6.39
C ILE A 247 13.52 7.19 -7.14
N ALA A 248 14.44 6.25 -6.99
CA ALA A 248 15.73 6.26 -7.63
C ALA A 248 15.99 4.93 -8.34
N LYS A 249 16.61 4.99 -9.52
CA LYS A 249 17.28 3.84 -10.12
C LYS A 249 18.68 3.77 -9.55
N LEU A 250 18.99 2.67 -8.89
CA LEU A 250 20.29 2.40 -8.30
C LEU A 250 21.01 1.40 -9.19
N THR A 251 22.27 1.69 -9.53
CA THR A 251 23.16 0.78 -10.27
C THR A 251 24.39 0.49 -9.43
N ASN A 252 24.69 -0.79 -9.21
CA ASN A 252 25.88 -1.23 -8.50
C ASN A 252 27.09 -1.37 -9.46
N GLU A 253 28.30 -1.48 -8.91
CA GLU A 253 29.55 -1.61 -9.67
C GLU A 253 29.57 -2.87 -10.56
N ASP A 254 28.92 -3.94 -10.12
CA ASP A 254 28.78 -5.20 -10.88
C ASP A 254 27.71 -5.14 -11.98
N GLY A 255 27.09 -3.97 -12.19
CA GLY A 255 26.04 -3.75 -13.20
C GLY A 255 24.63 -4.15 -12.77
N GLU A 256 24.43 -4.59 -11.52
CA GLU A 256 23.10 -4.85 -10.98
C GLU A 256 22.28 -3.56 -10.89
N GLU A 257 21.01 -3.59 -11.31
CA GLU A 257 20.12 -2.43 -11.29
C GLU A 257 18.85 -2.69 -10.48
N ARG A 258 18.41 -1.71 -9.70
CA ARG A 258 17.14 -1.76 -8.96
C ARG A 258 16.48 -0.38 -8.94
N THR A 259 15.17 -0.32 -9.17
CA THR A 259 14.39 0.92 -9.00
C THR A 259 13.59 0.81 -7.71
N ILE A 260 13.89 1.66 -6.73
CA ILE A 260 13.30 1.60 -5.39
C ILE A 260 12.93 2.97 -4.85
N ASN A 261 12.06 2.99 -3.84
CA ASN A 261 11.91 4.15 -2.97
C ASN A 261 13.11 4.22 -2.02
N VAL A 262 13.79 5.36 -1.98
CA VAL A 262 14.82 5.68 -0.99
C VAL A 262 14.21 6.64 0.02
N GLU A 263 14.17 6.23 1.28
CA GLU A 263 13.59 7.02 2.38
C GLU A 263 14.37 8.33 2.60
N TYR A 264 13.67 9.31 3.19
CA TYR A 264 14.14 10.68 3.35
C TYR A 264 15.19 10.89 4.45
#